data_AF-A0A9E1A5I3-F1
#
_entry.id   AF-A0A9E1A5I3-F1
#
_cell.length_a   1.000
_cell.length_b   1.000
_cell.length_c   1.000
_cell.angle_alpha   90.00
_cell.angle_beta   90.00
_cell.angle_gamma   90.00
#
_symmetry.space_group_name_H-M   'P 1'
#
loop_
_entity.id
_entity.type
_entity.pdbx_description
1 polymer ?
#
loop_
_entity_poly.entity_id
_entity_poly.type
_entity_poly.pdbx_seq_one_letter_code
_entity_poly.pdbx_strand_id
1 'polypeptide(L)'
;MRAITGKYLSFPLLQDYIANLKADREVELFALAFLFKGLRGEKNESWNRLADRFFKVYSDELYRYCGYETETPGFARVWVARPDLFMVYMGAMMRAGIIEDCSFARMAGHVDRIFDTGNTENTVLNKLKEQLPEADSIVDGMKAEFKNFKSRNKK
;
A
#
# COMPACT_ATOMS: atom_id res chain seq x y z
N MET A 1 23.57 10.68 -28.69
CA MET A 1 22.83 11.10 -27.47
C MET A 1 22.27 12.48 -27.70
N ARG A 2 20.95 12.64 -27.79
CA ARG A 2 20.33 13.98 -27.68
C ARG A 2 20.30 14.34 -26.21
N ALA A 3 20.95 15.44 -25.83
CA ALA A 3 20.97 15.90 -24.45
C ALA A 3 19.54 16.18 -23.96
N ILE A 4 19.24 15.81 -22.71
CA ILE A 4 18.01 16.21 -22.04
C ILE A 4 18.19 17.67 -21.59
N THR A 5 18.19 18.62 -22.52
CA THR A 5 18.27 20.05 -22.22
C THR A 5 17.13 20.80 -22.91
N GLY A 6 16.47 21.69 -22.16
CA GLY A 6 15.37 22.52 -22.66
C GLY A 6 14.45 23.03 -21.55
N LYS A 7 13.65 24.06 -21.87
CA LYS A 7 12.69 24.76 -20.99
C LYS A 7 11.67 23.82 -20.30
N TYR A 8 11.53 22.60 -20.82
CA TYR A 8 10.78 21.50 -20.22
C TYR A 8 11.63 20.25 -20.34
N LEU A 9 12.00 19.64 -19.21
CA LEU A 9 12.62 18.33 -19.22
C LEU A 9 11.59 17.33 -19.77
N SER A 10 11.93 16.66 -20.85
CA SER A 10 10.99 15.83 -21.60
C SER A 10 10.93 14.42 -21.02
N PHE A 11 9.80 14.07 -20.42
CA PHE A 11 9.55 12.71 -19.97
C PHE A 11 9.65 11.66 -21.10
N PRO A 12 9.11 11.89 -22.32
CA PRO A 12 9.33 10.97 -23.44
C PRO A 12 10.80 10.67 -23.73
N LEU A 13 11.68 11.69 -23.70
CA LEU A 13 13.12 11.46 -23.93
C LEU A 13 13.76 10.63 -22.82
N LEU A 14 13.31 10.83 -21.57
CA LEU A 14 13.75 10.00 -20.44
C LEU A 14 13.26 8.56 -20.59
N GLN A 15 12.01 8.36 -21.04
CA GLN A 15 11.48 7.03 -21.31
C GLN A 15 12.26 6.32 -22.42
N ASP A 16 12.57 7.01 -23.52
CA ASP A 16 13.38 6.47 -24.61
C ASP A 16 14.78 6.09 -24.11
N TYR A 17 15.39 6.91 -23.25
CA TYR A 17 16.68 6.59 -22.63
C TYR A 17 16.59 5.30 -21.79
N ILE A 18 15.60 5.21 -20.89
CA ILE A 18 15.40 4.03 -20.03
C ILE A 18 15.11 2.77 -20.85
N ALA A 19 14.32 2.88 -21.92
CA ALA A 19 13.98 1.77 -22.81
C ALA A 19 15.22 1.20 -23.54
N ASN A 20 16.25 2.02 -23.75
CA ASN A 20 17.47 1.62 -24.44
C ASN A 20 18.60 1.15 -23.48
N LEU A 21 18.34 1.08 -22.17
CA LEU A 21 19.28 0.52 -21.20
C LEU A 21 19.41 -1.00 -21.43
N LYS A 22 20.61 -1.46 -21.80
CA LYS A 22 20.89 -2.87 -22.12
C LYS A 22 21.35 -3.69 -20.91
N ALA A 23 22.18 -3.10 -20.06
CA ALA A 23 22.69 -3.66 -18.80
C ALA A 23 22.43 -2.65 -17.68
N ASP A 24 22.36 -3.13 -16.44
CA ASP A 24 22.26 -2.28 -15.23
C ASP A 24 21.03 -1.37 -15.17
N ARG A 25 19.95 -1.71 -15.89
CA ARG A 25 18.68 -0.97 -15.89
C ARG A 25 18.14 -0.73 -14.48
N GLU A 26 18.23 -1.74 -13.62
CA GLU A 26 17.86 -1.64 -12.20
C GLU A 26 18.64 -0.53 -11.50
N VAL A 27 19.98 -0.55 -11.61
CA VAL A 27 20.88 0.42 -10.99
C VAL A 27 20.57 1.83 -11.48
N GLU A 28 20.37 2.00 -12.78
CA GLU A 28 20.04 3.30 -13.40
C GLU A 28 18.65 3.80 -12.98
N LEU A 29 17.66 2.92 -12.90
CA LEU A 29 16.33 3.29 -12.40
C LEU A 29 16.38 3.74 -10.94
N PHE A 30 17.16 3.05 -10.09
CA PHE A 30 17.37 3.48 -8.72
C PHE A 30 18.14 4.80 -8.63
N ALA A 31 19.19 4.99 -9.44
CA ALA A 31 19.94 6.24 -9.48
C ALA A 31 19.04 7.43 -9.86
N LEU A 32 18.18 7.26 -10.86
CA LEU A 32 17.16 8.24 -11.24
C LEU A 32 16.15 8.50 -10.12
N ALA A 33 15.68 7.45 -9.45
CA ALA A 33 14.77 7.59 -8.31
C ALA A 33 15.40 8.38 -7.16
N PHE A 34 16.67 8.12 -6.84
CA PHE A 34 17.43 8.88 -5.85
C PHE A 34 17.62 10.33 -6.26
N LEU A 35 17.98 10.58 -7.52
CA LEU A 35 18.12 11.93 -8.07
C LEU A 35 16.81 12.72 -7.95
N PHE A 36 15.69 12.15 -8.40
CA PHE A 36 14.38 12.81 -8.35
C PHE A 36 13.88 13.05 -6.93
N LYS A 37 14.20 12.15 -6.00
CA LYS A 37 13.87 12.34 -4.59
C LYS A 37 14.75 13.43 -3.95
N GLY A 38 16.04 13.46 -4.27
CA GLY A 38 16.99 14.45 -3.73
C GLY A 38 16.72 15.87 -4.22
N LEU A 39 16.22 16.02 -5.44
CA LEU A 39 15.85 17.32 -6.04
C LEU A 39 14.41 17.76 -5.72
N ARG A 40 13.67 16.95 -4.95
CA ARG A 40 12.25 17.23 -4.64
C ARG A 40 12.16 18.44 -3.70
N GLY A 41 11.37 19.43 -4.09
CA GLY A 41 11.20 20.67 -3.32
C GLY A 41 12.17 21.80 -3.70
N GLU A 42 13.04 21.59 -4.69
CA GLU A 42 13.71 22.71 -5.34
C GLU A 42 12.69 23.61 -6.06
N LYS A 43 13.00 24.91 -6.20
CA LYS A 43 12.13 25.94 -6.81
C LYS A 43 11.81 25.71 -8.30
N ASN A 44 12.17 24.56 -8.86
CA ASN A 44 12.00 24.24 -10.27
C ASN A 44 10.83 23.28 -10.48
N GLU A 45 9.67 23.83 -10.84
CA GLU A 45 8.46 23.05 -11.13
C GLU A 45 8.64 22.02 -12.25
N SER A 46 9.51 22.29 -13.23
CA SER A 46 9.75 21.34 -14.33
C SER A 46 10.41 20.06 -13.85
N TRP A 47 11.30 20.14 -12.85
CA TRP A 47 11.89 18.97 -12.20
C TRP A 47 10.86 18.17 -11.41
N ASN A 48 10.03 18.86 -10.62
CA ASN A 48 8.98 18.20 -9.84
C ASN A 48 7.98 17.48 -10.76
N ARG A 49 7.55 18.11 -11.86
CA ARG A 49 6.66 17.48 -12.85
C ARG A 49 7.30 16.29 -13.55
N LEU A 50 8.61 16.32 -13.81
CA LEU A 50 9.32 15.18 -14.39
C LEU A 50 9.41 14.03 -13.39
N ALA A 51 9.75 14.33 -12.14
CA ALA A 51 9.81 13.36 -11.05
C ALA A 51 8.45 12.67 -10.85
N ASP A 52 7.36 13.45 -10.79
CA ASP A 52 6.01 12.89 -10.63
C ASP A 52 5.65 11.92 -11.77
N ARG A 53 6.00 12.27 -13.02
CA ARG A 53 5.78 11.40 -14.18
C ARG A 53 6.66 10.15 -14.12
N PHE A 54 7.91 10.28 -13.71
CA PHE A 54 8.83 9.16 -13.52
C PHE A 54 8.27 8.17 -12.50
N PHE A 55 7.95 8.63 -11.29
CA PHE A 55 7.41 7.76 -10.25
C PHE A 55 6.06 7.16 -10.65
N LYS A 56 5.22 7.90 -11.38
CA LYS A 56 3.95 7.34 -11.90
C LYS A 56 4.16 6.13 -12.81
N VAL A 57 5.24 6.09 -13.60
CA VAL A 57 5.48 5.01 -14.58
C VAL A 57 6.35 3.88 -14.03
N TYR A 58 7.36 4.20 -13.22
CA TYR A 58 8.41 3.25 -12.84
C TYR A 58 8.34 2.79 -11.37
N SER A 59 7.40 3.29 -10.55
CA SER A 59 7.33 2.87 -9.14
C SER A 59 7.11 1.36 -8.99
N ASP A 60 6.24 0.75 -9.78
CA ASP A 60 6.00 -0.70 -9.71
C ASP A 60 7.24 -1.52 -10.06
N GLU A 61 8.01 -1.08 -11.06
CA GLU A 61 9.26 -1.72 -11.46
C GLU A 61 10.31 -1.60 -10.34
N LEU A 62 10.46 -0.41 -9.74
CA LEU A 62 11.33 -0.17 -8.59
C LEU A 62 10.94 -1.02 -7.38
N TYR A 63 9.65 -1.13 -7.08
CA TYR A 63 9.15 -1.98 -6.00
C TYR A 63 9.45 -3.45 -6.26
N ARG A 64 9.27 -3.92 -7.51
CA ARG A 64 9.59 -5.30 -7.90
C ARG A 64 11.07 -5.63 -7.69
N TYR A 65 11.98 -4.73 -8.06
CA TYR A 65 13.42 -4.91 -7.79
C TYR A 65 13.73 -5.00 -6.29
N CYS A 66 13.02 -4.22 -5.46
CA CYS A 66 13.11 -4.31 -4.00
C CYS A 66 12.44 -5.57 -3.40
N GLY A 67 11.88 -6.46 -4.22
CA GLY A 67 11.16 -7.66 -3.75
C GLY A 67 9.75 -7.38 -3.22
N TYR A 68 9.19 -6.19 -3.47
CA TYR A 68 7.79 -5.89 -3.19
C TYR A 68 6.94 -6.27 -4.41
N GLU A 69 6.09 -7.29 -4.26
CA GLU A 69 5.03 -7.55 -5.23
C GLU A 69 3.95 -6.46 -5.09
N THR A 70 3.83 -5.58 -6.10
CA THR A 70 2.73 -4.60 -6.19
C THR A 70 1.49 -5.18 -6.88
N GLU A 71 1.67 -6.25 -7.65
CA GLU A 71 0.56 -7.03 -8.17
C GLU A 71 -0.13 -7.74 -6.99
N THR A 72 -1.48 -7.71 -6.99
CA THR A 72 -2.24 -8.65 -6.14
C THR A 72 -1.78 -10.03 -6.61
N PRO A 73 -1.06 -10.80 -5.78
CA PRO A 73 -0.51 -12.05 -6.25
C PRO A 73 -1.69 -12.87 -6.76
N GLY A 74 -1.58 -13.43 -7.96
CA GLY A 74 -2.67 -14.08 -8.69
C GLY A 74 -3.29 -15.31 -7.99
N PHE A 75 -3.11 -15.45 -6.69
CA PHE A 75 -3.94 -16.28 -5.84
C PHE A 75 -5.39 -15.80 -5.90
N ALA A 76 -6.30 -16.73 -6.12
CA ALA A 76 -7.71 -16.47 -5.85
C ALA A 76 -7.83 -15.94 -4.42
N ARG A 77 -8.37 -14.72 -4.27
CA ARG A 77 -8.66 -14.15 -2.96
C ARG A 77 -9.53 -15.14 -2.17
N VAL A 78 -9.32 -15.23 -0.87
CA VAL A 78 -10.08 -16.17 -0.02
C VAL A 78 -11.52 -15.70 0.05
N TRP A 79 -12.46 -16.51 -0.45
CA TRP A 79 -13.87 -16.18 -0.41
C TRP A 79 -14.38 -16.03 1.02
N VAL A 80 -15.07 -14.92 1.28
CA VAL A 80 -15.71 -14.64 2.57
C VAL A 80 -17.21 -14.76 2.42
N ALA A 81 -17.77 -15.85 2.94
CA ALA A 81 -19.21 -16.13 2.85
C ALA A 81 -20.11 -15.06 3.50
N ARG A 82 -19.61 -14.37 4.54
CA ARG A 82 -20.34 -13.38 5.34
C ARG A 82 -19.49 -12.13 5.53
N PRO A 83 -19.36 -11.28 4.48
CA PRO A 83 -18.41 -10.18 4.47
C PRO A 83 -18.70 -9.12 5.55
N ASP A 84 -19.97 -8.82 5.83
CA ASP A 84 -20.32 -7.82 6.84
C ASP A 84 -19.93 -8.28 8.25
N LEU A 85 -20.23 -9.54 8.58
CA LEU A 85 -19.83 -10.12 9.86
C LEU A 85 -18.30 -10.16 9.98
N PHE A 86 -17.61 -10.55 8.91
CA PHE A 86 -16.15 -10.54 8.86
C PHE A 86 -15.57 -9.15 9.17
N MET A 87 -16.12 -8.07 8.58
CA MET A 87 -15.68 -6.70 8.89
C MET A 87 -15.93 -6.31 10.34
N VAL A 88 -17.06 -6.72 10.91
CA VAL A 88 -17.36 -6.46 12.33
C VAL A 88 -16.29 -7.10 13.22
N TYR A 89 -15.91 -8.36 12.95
CA TYR A 89 -14.85 -9.05 13.69
C TYR A 89 -13.49 -8.38 13.49
N MET A 90 -13.10 -8.06 12.25
CA MET A 90 -11.82 -7.39 11.97
C MET A 90 -11.74 -6.02 12.66
N GLY A 91 -12.80 -5.21 12.56
CA GLY A 91 -12.90 -3.93 13.26
C GLY A 91 -12.86 -4.09 14.78
N ALA A 92 -13.47 -5.13 15.32
CA ALA A 92 -13.45 -5.42 16.75
C ALA A 92 -12.05 -5.81 17.24
N MET A 93 -11.32 -6.66 16.49
CA MET A 93 -9.94 -7.04 16.81
C MET A 93 -9.00 -5.83 16.80
N MET A 94 -9.18 -4.92 15.85
CA MET A 94 -8.45 -3.65 15.80
C MET A 94 -8.74 -2.78 17.03
N ARG A 95 -10.02 -2.59 17.37
CA ARG A 95 -10.43 -1.78 18.54
C ARG A 95 -10.05 -2.41 19.88
N ALA A 96 -9.96 -3.73 19.94
CA ALA A 96 -9.48 -4.47 21.10
C ALA A 96 -7.95 -4.43 21.24
N GLY A 97 -7.23 -3.90 20.25
CA GLY A 97 -5.77 -3.85 20.25
C GLY A 97 -5.11 -5.21 20.05
N ILE A 98 -5.82 -6.17 19.44
CA ILE A 98 -5.25 -7.49 19.11
C ILE A 98 -4.33 -7.37 17.89
N ILE A 99 -4.73 -6.56 16.92
CA ILE A 99 -3.94 -6.22 15.75
C ILE A 99 -3.26 -4.88 16.02
N GLU A 100 -2.13 -4.95 16.71
CA GLU A 100 -1.31 -3.79 17.09
C GLU A 100 -0.73 -3.10 15.81
N ASP A 101 -0.56 -1.78 15.84
CA ASP A 101 0.05 -0.95 14.78
C ASP A 101 -0.56 -1.00 13.36
N CYS A 102 -1.84 -1.37 13.24
CA CYS A 102 -2.55 -1.34 11.96
C CYS A 102 -3.62 -0.22 11.94
N SER A 103 -3.52 0.72 10.99
CA SER A 103 -4.56 1.72 10.77
C SER A 103 -5.74 1.12 9.99
N PHE A 104 -6.94 1.70 10.11
CA PHE A 104 -8.12 1.23 9.35
C PHE A 104 -7.88 1.20 7.84
N ALA A 105 -7.18 2.20 7.30
CA ALA A 105 -6.81 2.24 5.88
C ALA A 105 -5.88 1.08 5.50
N ARG A 106 -4.87 0.81 6.34
CA ARG A 106 -3.94 -0.30 6.10
C ARG A 106 -4.65 -1.65 6.19
N MET A 107 -5.54 -1.82 7.17
CA MET A 107 -6.37 -3.02 7.29
C MET A 107 -7.27 -3.21 6.07
N ALA A 108 -7.91 -2.14 5.59
CA ALA A 108 -8.77 -2.22 4.42
C ALA A 108 -8.01 -2.71 3.17
N GLY A 109 -6.82 -2.17 2.92
CA GLY A 109 -5.95 -2.62 1.84
C GLY A 109 -5.52 -4.08 2.00
N HIS A 110 -5.23 -4.54 3.22
CA HIS A 110 -4.95 -5.96 3.47
C HIS A 110 -6.16 -6.85 3.21
N VAL A 111 -7.35 -6.42 3.63
CA VAL A 111 -8.58 -7.18 3.43
C VAL A 111 -8.93 -7.27 1.94
N ASP A 112 -8.87 -6.18 1.19
CA ASP A 112 -9.11 -6.21 -0.26
C ASP A 112 -8.09 -7.10 -0.97
N ARG A 113 -6.81 -7.03 -0.58
CA ARG A 113 -5.76 -7.81 -1.24
C ARG A 113 -5.89 -9.32 -1.02
N ILE A 114 -6.37 -9.74 0.15
CA ILE A 114 -6.33 -11.16 0.57
C ILE A 114 -7.70 -11.84 0.44
N PHE A 115 -8.79 -11.12 0.69
CA PHE A 115 -10.13 -11.69 0.85
C PHE A 115 -11.09 -11.19 -0.23
N ASP A 116 -11.83 -12.13 -0.83
CA ASP A 116 -12.96 -11.78 -1.70
C ASP A 116 -14.18 -11.57 -0.82
N THR A 117 -14.43 -10.30 -0.51
CA THR A 117 -15.59 -9.86 0.25
C THR A 117 -16.74 -9.40 -0.66
N GLY A 118 -16.52 -9.35 -1.98
CA GLY A 118 -17.42 -8.67 -2.92
C GLY A 118 -17.48 -7.14 -2.77
N ASN A 119 -16.66 -6.53 -1.92
CA ASN A 119 -16.61 -5.09 -1.68
C ASN A 119 -15.28 -4.50 -2.19
N THR A 120 -15.32 -3.23 -2.62
CA THR A 120 -14.09 -2.47 -2.93
C THR A 120 -13.36 -2.05 -1.65
N GLU A 121 -12.04 -1.82 -1.71
CA GLU A 121 -11.24 -1.33 -0.58
C GLU A 121 -11.87 -0.13 0.15
N ASN A 122 -12.41 0.85 -0.59
CA ASN A 122 -13.08 2.00 0.02
C ASN A 122 -14.34 1.61 0.81
N THR A 123 -15.12 0.67 0.29
CA THR A 123 -16.30 0.14 0.99
C THR A 123 -15.87 -0.62 2.24
N VAL A 124 -14.81 -1.43 2.14
CA VAL A 124 -14.21 -2.13 3.28
C VAL A 124 -13.77 -1.13 4.37
N LEU A 125 -13.05 -0.07 3.99
CA LEU A 125 -12.58 0.95 4.90
C LEU A 125 -13.72 1.60 5.68
N ASN A 126 -14.81 1.95 5.00
CA ASN A 126 -15.97 2.56 5.64
C ASN A 126 -16.63 1.59 6.63
N LYS A 127 -16.85 0.33 6.22
CA LYS A 127 -17.42 -0.70 7.10
C LYS A 127 -16.56 -1.01 8.33
N LEU A 128 -15.23 -0.97 8.20
CA LEU A 128 -14.33 -1.16 9.35
C LEU A 128 -14.43 0.00 10.37
N LYS A 129 -14.62 1.22 9.86
CA LYS A 129 -14.78 2.44 10.68
C LYS A 129 -16.15 2.54 11.33
N GLU A 130 -17.19 2.00 10.70
CA GLU A 130 -18.53 1.96 11.26
C GLU A 130 -18.53 1.26 12.63
N GLN A 131 -19.09 1.96 13.62
CA GLN A 131 -19.38 1.38 14.93
C GLN A 131 -20.85 1.00 14.93
N LEU A 132 -21.09 -0.30 14.78
CA LEU A 132 -22.39 -0.89 15.05
C LEU A 132 -22.50 -1.11 16.56
N PRO A 133 -23.51 -0.56 17.25
CA PRO A 133 -23.71 -0.79 18.69
C PRO A 133 -23.75 -2.28 19.06
N GLU A 134 -24.25 -3.12 18.16
CA GLU A 134 -24.30 -4.57 18.32
C GLU A 134 -22.88 -5.20 18.40
N ALA A 135 -21.88 -4.54 17.80
CA ALA A 135 -20.49 -4.97 17.80
C ALA A 135 -19.74 -4.65 19.11
N ASP A 136 -20.28 -3.80 19.98
CA ASP A 136 -19.61 -3.44 21.24
C ASP A 136 -19.47 -4.67 22.15
N SER A 137 -20.49 -5.52 22.19
CA SER A 137 -20.45 -6.80 22.90
C SER A 137 -19.33 -7.73 22.41
N ILE A 138 -19.05 -7.72 21.10
CA ILE A 138 -17.98 -8.51 20.47
C ILE A 138 -16.62 -7.92 20.84
N VAL A 139 -16.47 -6.59 20.79
CA VAL A 139 -15.24 -5.91 21.18
C VAL A 139 -14.88 -6.21 22.64
N ASP A 140 -15.84 -6.13 23.55
CA ASP A 140 -15.61 -6.38 24.96
C ASP A 140 -15.28 -7.85 25.24
N GLY A 141 -15.97 -8.78 24.57
CA GLY A 141 -15.62 -10.20 24.57
C GLY A 141 -14.18 -10.45 24.13
N MET A 142 -13.77 -9.86 23.00
CA MET A 142 -12.41 -9.97 22.47
C MET A 142 -11.34 -9.40 23.41
N LYS A 143 -11.60 -8.23 24.02
CA LYS A 143 -10.68 -7.65 25.01
C LYS A 143 -10.49 -8.57 26.20
N ALA A 144 -11.57 -9.16 26.71
CA ALA A 144 -11.52 -10.09 27.84
C ALA A 144 -10.73 -11.35 27.48
N GLU A 145 -10.99 -11.95 26.31
CA GLU A 145 -10.24 -13.10 25.80
C GLU A 145 -8.76 -12.79 25.61
N PHE A 146 -8.43 -11.65 24.99
CA PHE A 146 -7.04 -11.25 24.75
C PHE A 146 -6.29 -11.02 26.06
N LYS A 147 -6.93 -10.40 27.07
CA LYS A 147 -6.36 -10.24 28.41
C LYS A 147 -6.10 -11.59 29.09
N ASN A 148 -7.03 -12.53 28.98
CA ASN A 148 -6.89 -13.89 29.52
C ASN A 148 -5.79 -14.68 28.81
N PHE A 149 -5.62 -14.50 27.50
CA PHE A 149 -4.53 -15.09 26.75
C PHE A 149 -3.16 -14.55 27.21
N LYS A 150 -3.05 -13.21 27.32
CA LYS A 150 -1.83 -12.56 27.83
C LYS A 150 -1.49 -12.98 29.27
N SER A 151 -2.48 -13.25 30.13
CA SER A 151 -2.24 -13.68 31.51
C SER A 151 -1.81 -15.15 31.63
N ARG A 152 -2.33 -16.04 30.78
CA ARG A 152 -1.91 -17.45 30.72
C ARG A 152 -0.48 -17.63 30.24
N ASN A 153 -0.03 -16.80 29.29
CA ASN A 153 1.33 -16.86 28.74
C ASN A 153 2.40 -16.14 29.60
N LYS A 154 2.01 -15.58 30.76
CA LYS A 154 2.94 -14.94 31.71
C LYS A 154 3.30 -15.84 32.91
N LYS A 155 2.73 -17.04 32.99
CA LYS A 155 3.11 -18.10 33.95
C LYS A 155 4.11 -19.04 33.30
#